data_AF-A0A838UAP5-F1
#
_entry.id   AF-A0A838UAP5-F1
#
_cell.length_a   1.000
_cell.length_b   1.000
_cell.length_c   1.000
_cell.angle_alpha   90.00
_cell.angle_beta   90.00
_cell.angle_gamma   90.00
#
_symmetry.space_group_name_H-M   'P 1'
#
loop_
_entity.id
_entity.type
_entity.pdbx_description
1 polymer ?
#
loop_
_entity_poly.entity_id
_entity_poly.type
_entity_poly.pdbx_seq_one_letter_code
_entity_poly.pdbx_strand_id
1 'polypeptide(L)'
;MSPEPKPSKKTEFTNDNLEVLYSADVIRGRIREMGAEITREYNGKDLVLVGVLKGSCVFLADLMREIDLPLTIDFMSVSSYKDGTKSTGDVEIIKDLSNNIRDKHVLIVEDIVDTG
;
A
#
# COMPACT_ATOMS: atom_id res chain seq x y z
N MET A 1 4.22 -20.02 -46.45
CA MET A 1 3.48 -18.94 -45.77
C MET A 1 3.82 -19.03 -44.29
N SER A 2 4.63 -18.12 -43.77
CA SER A 2 4.88 -18.05 -42.34
C SER A 2 3.60 -17.60 -41.63
N PRO A 3 3.22 -18.20 -40.49
CA PRO A 3 2.01 -17.78 -39.78
C PRO A 3 2.12 -16.31 -39.36
N GLU A 4 1.04 -15.56 -39.53
CA GLU A 4 0.95 -14.19 -39.03
C GLU A 4 1.16 -14.16 -37.51
N PRO A 5 1.90 -13.17 -36.97
CA PRO A 5 2.12 -13.05 -35.54
C PRO A 5 0.78 -12.81 -34.85
N LYS A 6 0.46 -13.67 -33.86
CA LYS A 6 -0.72 -13.49 -33.02
C LYS A 6 -0.63 -12.13 -32.32
N PRO A 7 -1.72 -11.34 -32.25
CA PRO A 7 -1.70 -10.07 -31.55
C PRO A 7 -1.26 -10.25 -30.11
N SER A 8 -0.26 -9.46 -29.70
CA SER A 8 0.28 -9.43 -28.33
C SER A 8 -0.85 -9.13 -27.36
N LYS A 9 -1.02 -9.97 -26.34
CA LYS A 9 -2.04 -9.81 -25.30
C LYS A 9 -1.70 -8.54 -24.52
N LYS A 10 -2.53 -7.49 -24.63
CA LYS A 10 -2.37 -6.25 -23.85
C LYS A 10 -2.37 -6.58 -22.35
N THR A 11 -1.44 -6.00 -21.62
CA THR A 11 -1.32 -6.11 -20.16
C THR A 11 -1.83 -4.83 -19.50
N GLU A 12 -1.99 -4.83 -18.18
CA GLU A 12 -2.30 -3.61 -17.42
C GLU A 12 -1.27 -2.48 -17.65
N PHE A 13 -0.07 -2.81 -18.14
CA PHE A 13 1.01 -1.87 -18.44
C PHE A 13 1.08 -1.44 -19.90
N THR A 14 0.36 -2.11 -20.79
CA THR A 14 0.39 -1.85 -22.26
C THR A 14 -1.00 -1.60 -22.84
N ASN A 15 -2.00 -1.40 -21.96
CA ASN A 15 -3.36 -1.06 -22.33
C ASN A 15 -3.46 0.43 -22.68
N ASP A 16 -3.76 0.70 -23.95
CA ASP A 16 -3.95 2.03 -24.53
C ASP A 16 -5.25 2.73 -24.12
N ASN A 17 -6.17 2.02 -23.44
CA ASN A 17 -7.39 2.60 -22.89
C ASN A 17 -7.21 3.18 -21.48
N LEU A 18 -6.01 3.07 -20.90
CA LEU A 18 -5.72 3.62 -19.58
C LEU A 18 -5.10 5.01 -19.72
N GLU A 19 -5.57 5.93 -18.88
CA GLU A 19 -4.98 7.26 -18.73
C GLU A 19 -4.06 7.29 -17.50
N VAL A 20 -2.91 7.93 -17.64
CA VAL A 20 -1.99 8.14 -16.52
C VAL A 20 -2.52 9.27 -15.65
N LEU A 21 -3.07 8.92 -14.47
CA LEU A 21 -3.51 9.91 -13.48
C LEU A 21 -2.32 10.58 -12.76
N TYR A 22 -1.33 9.78 -12.38
CA TYR A 22 -0.11 10.26 -11.73
C TYR A 22 1.11 9.57 -12.34
N SER A 23 2.11 10.37 -12.70
CA SER A 23 3.40 9.83 -13.16
C SER A 23 4.17 9.24 -11.99
N ALA A 24 5.09 8.32 -12.29
CA ALA A 24 5.97 7.72 -11.28
C ALA A 24 6.79 8.76 -10.50
N ASP A 25 7.23 9.84 -11.16
CA ASP A 25 8.00 10.90 -10.50
C ASP A 25 7.13 11.76 -9.57
N VAL A 26 5.86 12.01 -9.92
CA VAL A 26 4.90 12.70 -9.03
C VAL A 26 4.65 11.86 -7.78
N ILE A 27 4.42 10.56 -7.95
CA ILE A 27 4.23 9.63 -6.82
C ILE A 27 5.47 9.62 -5.93
N ARG A 28 6.67 9.46 -6.51
CA ARG A 28 7.93 9.47 -5.75
C ARG A 28 8.16 10.78 -5.01
N GLY A 29 7.83 11.91 -5.63
CA GLY A 29 7.90 13.22 -5.01
C GLY A 29 7.02 13.30 -3.76
N ARG A 30 5.75 12.86 -3.88
CA ARG A 30 4.83 12.86 -2.75
C ARG A 30 5.27 11.92 -1.62
N ILE A 31 5.80 10.75 -1.96
CA ILE A 31 6.31 9.79 -0.97
C ILE A 31 7.48 10.38 -0.17
N ARG A 32 8.40 11.11 -0.82
CA ARG A 32 9.51 11.80 -0.12
C ARG A 32 9.01 12.84 0.87
N GLU A 33 8.02 13.64 0.47
CA GLU A 33 7.41 14.62 1.35
C GLU A 33 6.76 13.97 2.58
N MET A 34 6.01 12.88 2.36
CA MET A 34 5.39 12.10 3.42
C MET A 34 6.42 11.46 4.35
N GLY A 35 7.48 10.87 3.79
CA GLY A 35 8.58 10.29 4.57
C GLY A 35 9.22 11.33 5.49
N ALA A 36 9.55 12.51 4.96
CA ALA A 36 10.10 13.61 5.76
C ALA A 36 9.13 14.12 6.84
N GLU A 37 7.82 14.12 6.58
CA GLU A 37 6.79 14.48 7.56
C GLU A 37 6.72 13.47 8.69
N ILE A 38 6.65 12.18 8.36
CA ILE A 38 6.63 11.07 9.32
C ILE A 38 7.93 11.06 10.15
N THR A 39 9.10 11.25 9.54
CA THR A 39 10.37 11.34 10.26
C THR A 39 10.34 12.42 11.33
N ARG A 40 9.85 13.62 11.01
CA ARG A 40 9.76 14.71 12.00
C ARG A 40 8.77 14.38 13.12
N GLU A 41 7.60 13.87 12.77
CA GLU A 41 6.53 13.59 13.73
C GLU A 41 6.89 12.46 14.68
N TYR A 42 7.58 11.41 14.19
CA TYR A 42 7.89 10.22 14.96
C TYR A 42 9.33 10.16 15.48
N ASN A 43 10.10 11.25 15.37
CA ASN A 43 11.47 11.29 15.88
C ASN A 43 11.53 10.94 17.38
N GLY A 44 12.34 9.92 17.71
CA GLY A 44 12.47 9.41 19.08
C GLY A 44 11.30 8.56 19.58
N LYS A 45 10.33 8.23 18.72
CA LYS A 45 9.18 7.36 19.03
C LYS A 45 9.42 5.95 18.48
N ASP A 46 8.89 4.92 19.16
CA ASP A 46 8.91 3.52 18.67
C ASP A 46 7.79 3.34 17.63
N LEU A 47 8.12 3.53 16.35
CA LEU A 47 7.19 3.49 15.22
C LEU A 47 7.11 2.09 14.61
N VAL A 48 5.88 1.62 14.40
CA VAL A 48 5.55 0.44 13.61
C VAL A 48 4.73 0.85 12.40
N LEU A 49 5.21 0.49 11.22
CA LEU A 49 4.42 0.56 9.99
C LEU A 49 3.64 -0.74 9.81
N VAL A 50 2.33 -0.65 9.61
CA VAL A 50 1.47 -1.80 9.34
C VAL A 50 0.92 -1.69 7.93
N GLY A 51 1.44 -2.50 7.02
CA GLY A 51 0.92 -2.59 5.65
C GLY A 51 -0.29 -3.52 5.58
N VAL A 52 -1.40 -3.04 5.01
CA VAL A 52 -2.56 -3.90 4.77
C VAL A 52 -2.45 -4.56 3.40
N LEU A 53 -2.40 -5.88 3.40
CA LEU A 53 -2.20 -6.65 2.18
C LEU A 53 -3.48 -6.70 1.34
N LYS A 54 -3.37 -6.68 0.01
CA LYS A 54 -2.13 -6.81 -0.78
C LYS A 54 -1.64 -5.50 -1.40
N GLY A 55 -2.55 -4.60 -1.72
CA GLY A 55 -2.31 -3.43 -2.58
C GLY A 55 -1.25 -2.47 -2.04
N SER A 56 -1.23 -2.26 -0.72
CA SER A 56 -0.28 -1.35 -0.06
C SER A 56 1.20 -1.74 -0.18
N CYS A 57 1.54 -2.98 -0.59
CA CYS A 57 2.91 -3.49 -0.49
C CYS A 57 3.96 -2.62 -1.21
N VAL A 58 3.66 -2.13 -2.42
CA VAL A 58 4.58 -1.29 -3.19
C VAL A 58 4.71 0.09 -2.54
N PHE A 59 3.57 0.68 -2.15
CA PHE A 59 3.54 1.99 -1.51
C PHE A 59 4.26 1.98 -0.16
N LEU A 60 4.05 0.96 0.67
CA LEU A 60 4.77 0.77 1.93
C LEU A 60 6.28 0.66 1.70
N ALA A 61 6.71 -0.13 0.72
CA ALA A 61 8.13 -0.32 0.43
C ALA A 61 8.81 0.97 -0.04
N ASP A 62 8.10 1.81 -0.78
CA ASP A 62 8.60 3.13 -1.18
C ASP A 62 8.61 4.11 -0.01
N LEU A 63 7.53 4.15 0.78
CA LEU A 63 7.40 5.04 1.93
C LEU A 63 8.41 4.76 3.04
N MET A 64 8.59 3.48 3.41
CA MET A 64 9.51 3.10 4.49
C MET A 64 10.97 3.49 4.20
N ARG A 65 11.36 3.60 2.92
CA ARG A 65 12.72 3.99 2.50
C ARG A 65 12.97 5.49 2.61
N GLU A 66 11.91 6.30 2.64
CA GLU A 66 11.99 7.76 2.75
C GLU A 66 11.80 8.24 4.20
N ILE A 67 11.58 7.32 5.16
CA ILE A 67 11.48 7.62 6.59
C ILE A 67 12.85 7.41 7.25
N ASP A 68 13.53 8.51 7.57
CA ASP A 68 14.86 8.50 8.21
C ASP A 68 14.79 8.39 9.74
N LEU A 69 14.29 7.25 10.25
CA LEU A 69 14.39 6.88 11.67
C LEU A 69 14.25 5.36 11.88
N PRO A 70 14.67 4.82 13.04
CA PRO A 70 14.44 3.42 13.37
C PRO A 70 12.93 3.11 13.46
N LEU A 71 12.48 2.12 12.69
CA LEU A 71 11.09 1.65 12.69
C LEU A 71 11.02 0.13 12.51
N THR A 72 9.89 -0.47 12.85
CA THR A 72 9.56 -1.85 12.50
C THR A 72 8.42 -1.92 11.51
N ILE A 73 8.30 -3.06 10.83
CA ILE A 73 7.26 -3.29 9.81
C ILE A 73 6.51 -4.57 10.17
N ASP A 74 5.19 -4.52 10.06
CA ASP A 74 4.31 -5.69 10.13
C ASP A 74 3.26 -5.62 9.02
N PHE A 75 2.56 -6.73 8.79
CA PHE A 75 1.54 -6.86 7.76
C PHE A 75 0.28 -7.49 8.32
N MET A 76 -0.85 -6.92 7.94
CA MET A 76 -2.19 -7.47 8.20
C MET A 76 -2.87 -7.82 6.88
N SER A 77 -3.71 -8.84 6.86
CA SER A 77 -4.54 -9.18 5.70
C SER A 77 -5.98 -9.32 6.14
N VAL A 78 -6.86 -8.58 5.49
CA VAL A 78 -8.30 -8.64 5.71
C VAL A 78 -9.03 -9.08 4.44
N SER A 79 -10.15 -9.78 4.59
CA SER A 79 -11.13 -9.98 3.51
C SER A 79 -12.47 -9.38 3.89
N SER A 80 -13.07 -8.66 2.95
CA SER A 80 -14.47 -8.25 3.04
C SER A 80 -15.37 -9.48 2.91
N TYR A 81 -16.40 -9.61 3.76
CA TYR A 81 -17.45 -10.59 3.55
C TYR A 81 -18.21 -10.29 2.25
N LYS A 82 -18.35 -11.30 1.38
CA LYS A 82 -18.79 -11.17 -0.02
C LYS A 82 -20.31 -11.11 -0.22
N ASP A 83 -21.08 -10.68 0.77
CA ASP A 83 -22.54 -10.70 0.69
C ASP A 83 -23.10 -9.28 0.51
N GLY A 84 -22.81 -8.68 -0.64
CA GLY A 84 -23.49 -7.46 -1.12
C GLY A 84 -22.55 -6.29 -1.40
N THR A 85 -22.97 -5.43 -2.32
CA THR A 85 -22.28 -4.22 -2.81
C THR A 85 -22.14 -3.09 -1.77
N LYS A 86 -22.23 -3.41 -0.48
CA LYS A 86 -21.98 -2.50 0.64
C LYS A 86 -21.08 -3.19 1.66
N SER A 87 -19.97 -2.54 1.98
CA SER A 87 -19.21 -2.83 3.20
C SER A 87 -20.18 -2.83 4.39
N THR A 88 -20.34 -3.98 5.07
CA THR A 88 -21.08 -4.06 6.33
C THR A 88 -20.23 -3.61 7.51
N GLY A 89 -18.96 -3.26 7.29
CA GLY A 89 -17.96 -3.05 8.34
C GLY A 89 -17.41 -4.35 8.92
N ASP A 90 -17.98 -5.51 8.56
CA ASP A 90 -17.46 -6.80 8.98
C ASP A 90 -16.30 -7.21 8.06
N VAL A 91 -15.11 -7.27 8.65
CA VAL A 91 -13.88 -7.74 7.98
C VAL A 91 -13.39 -9.01 8.66
N GLU A 92 -13.10 -10.02 7.86
CA GLU A 92 -12.42 -11.22 8.33
C GLU A 92 -10.90 -10.98 8.34
N ILE A 93 -10.27 -11.14 9.50
CA ILE A 93 -8.81 -11.09 9.61
C ILE A 93 -8.25 -12.44 9.14
N ILE A 94 -7.68 -12.46 7.94
CA ILE A 94 -7.00 -13.64 7.39
C ILE A 94 -5.63 -13.80 8.04
N LYS A 95 -4.93 -12.68 8.24
CA LYS A 95 -3.64 -12.61 8.92
C LYS A 95 -3.61 -11.40 9.84
N ASP A 96 -3.33 -11.67 11.10
CA ASP A 96 -3.09 -10.64 12.12
C ASP A 96 -1.59 -10.28 12.19
N LEU A 97 -1.30 -9.23 12.96
CA LEU A 97 0.05 -8.77 13.28
C LEU A 97 0.85 -9.88 13.96
N SER A 98 2.13 -9.96 13.60
CA SER A 98 3.04 -10.96 14.18
C SER A 98 3.71 -10.44 15.46
N ASN A 99 3.84 -9.11 15.60
CA ASN A 99 4.51 -8.46 16.72
C ASN A 99 3.50 -7.76 17.64
N ASN A 100 3.84 -7.70 18.94
CA ASN A 100 3.06 -6.91 19.89
C ASN A 100 3.28 -5.41 19.63
N ILE A 101 2.17 -4.69 19.45
CA ILE A 101 2.13 -3.25 19.17
C ILE A 101 1.67 -2.40 20.36
N ARG A 102 1.48 -3.00 21.55
CA ARG A 102 1.12 -2.26 22.76
C ARG A 102 2.19 -1.21 23.10
N ASP A 103 1.75 -0.02 23.47
CA ASP A 103 2.58 1.14 23.83
C ASP A 103 3.51 1.63 22.70
N LYS A 104 3.27 1.18 21.45
CA LYS A 104 3.97 1.66 20.26
C LYS A 104 3.14 2.68 19.50
N HIS A 105 3.82 3.46 18.67
CA HIS A 105 3.17 4.29 17.67
C HIS A 105 2.92 3.47 16.41
N VAL A 106 1.67 3.36 15.99
CA VAL A 106 1.28 2.55 14.84
C VAL A 106 0.83 3.46 13.71
N LEU A 107 1.42 3.28 12.53
CA LEU A 107 1.01 3.93 11.29
C LEU A 107 0.53 2.86 10.32
N ILE A 108 -0.77 2.88 10.03
CA ILE A 108 -1.39 1.99 9.04
C ILE A 108 -1.11 2.55 7.64
N VAL A 109 -0.70 1.67 6.73
CA VAL A 109 -0.36 2.01 5.35
C VAL A 109 -1.26 1.21 4.41
N GLU A 110 -2.11 1.93 3.68
CA GLU A 110 -3.05 1.44 2.67
C GLU A 110 -2.76 2.11 1.33
N ASP A 111 -3.12 1.46 0.21
CA ASP A 111 -2.97 2.05 -1.13
C ASP A 111 -4.12 2.99 -1.50
N ILE A 112 -5.35 2.67 -1.10
CA ILE A 112 -6.55 3.47 -1.39
C ILE A 112 -7.50 3.42 -0.18
N VAL A 113 -8.05 4.58 0.17
CA VAL A 113 -9.16 4.71 1.13
C VAL A 113 -10.35 5.31 0.38
N ASP A 114 -11.47 4.58 0.35
CA ASP A 114 -12.70 4.99 -0.36
C ASP A 114 -13.90 5.04 0.60
N THR A 115 -14.35 3.87 1.07
CA THR A 115 -15.58 3.76 1.88
C THR A 115 -15.37 3.75 3.39
N GLY A 116 -14.10 3.74 3.85
CA GLY A 116 -13.71 3.61 5.26
C GLY A 116 -12.70 2.51 5.43
#